data_AF-A0A453Q702-F1
#
_entry.id   AF-A0A453Q702-F1
#
_cell.length_a   1.000
_cell.length_b   1.000
_cell.length_c   1.000
_cell.angle_alpha   90.00
_cell.angle_beta   90.00
_cell.angle_gamma   90.00
#
_symmetry.space_group_name_H-M   'P 1'
#
loop_
_entity.id
_entity.type
_entity.pdbx_description
1 polymer ?
#
loop_
_entity_poly.entity_id
_entity_poly.type
_entity_poly.pdbx_seq_one_letter_code
_entity_poly.pdbx_strand_id
1 'polypeptide(L)' 'MVKTTDPVELHGLDPNDFFAFFEACIFGHSKPRHYEDDLIEVARDIAKKLKGSPLAANTVGRLLKKNLSREYWI' A
#
# COMPACT_ATOMS: atom_id res chain seq x y z
N MET A 1 -41.27 -8.49 -1.42
CA MET A 1 -40.73 -7.52 -0.45
C MET A 1 -39.23 -7.78 -0.36
N VAL A 2 -38.40 -6.98 -1.02
CA VAL A 2 -36.93 -7.14 -0.97
C VAL A 2 -36.47 -6.57 0.36
N LYS A 3 -35.91 -7.41 1.23
CA LYS A 3 -35.24 -6.94 2.46
C LYS A 3 -33.84 -6.49 2.06
N THR A 4 -33.54 -5.21 2.22
CA THR A 4 -32.18 -4.69 2.20
C THR A 4 -31.50 -5.00 3.54
N THR A 5 -30.28 -5.52 3.49
CA THR A 5 -29.42 -5.73 4.66
C THR A 5 -28.94 -4.39 5.20
N ASP A 6 -28.77 -4.28 6.51
CA ASP A 6 -28.19 -3.10 7.14
C ASP A 6 -26.77 -2.83 6.62
N PRO A 7 -26.39 -1.56 6.40
CA PRO A 7 -25.07 -1.20 5.91
C PRO A 7 -23.98 -1.54 6.92
N VAL A 8 -22.83 -1.98 6.42
CA VAL A 8 -21.63 -2.24 7.23
C VAL A 8 -20.60 -1.15 6.91
N GLU A 9 -20.12 -0.45 7.93
CA GLU A 9 -19.04 0.52 7.77
C GLU A 9 -17.70 -0.21 7.60
N LEU A 10 -17.00 0.08 6.49
CA LEU A 10 -15.67 -0.45 6.23
C LEU A 10 -14.63 0.60 6.61
N HIS A 11 -13.79 0.26 7.57
CA HIS A 11 -12.62 1.06 7.93
C HIS A 11 -11.40 0.65 7.08
N GLY A 12 -10.36 1.49 7.10
CA GLY A 12 -9.07 1.13 6.52
C GLY A 12 -8.45 -0.07 7.25
N LEU A 13 -7.55 -0.77 6.56
CA LEU A 13 -6.76 -1.84 7.16
C LEU A 13 -5.89 -1.32 8.31
N ASP A 14 -5.62 -2.20 9.27
CA ASP A 14 -4.64 -1.95 10.32
C ASP A 14 -3.29 -1.52 9.71
N PRO A 15 -2.57 -0.55 10.31
CA PRO A 15 -1.32 -0.04 9.73
C PRO A 15 -0.26 -1.11 9.42
N ASN A 16 -0.14 -2.17 10.23
CA ASN A 16 0.85 -3.22 10.01
C ASN A 16 0.45 -4.12 8.84
N ASP A 17 -0.82 -4.57 8.84
CA ASP A 17 -1.38 -5.39 7.75
C ASP A 17 -1.40 -4.61 6.44
N PHE A 18 -1.74 -3.33 6.51
CA PHE A 18 -1.73 -2.42 5.38
C PHE A 18 -0.33 -2.26 4.80
N PHE A 19 0.69 -2.06 5.63
CA PHE A 19 2.06 -1.90 5.16
C PHE A 19 2.56 -3.17 4.47
N ALA A 20 2.31 -4.34 5.05
CA ALA A 20 2.62 -5.62 4.43
C ALA A 20 1.90 -5.81 3.08
N PHE A 21 0.60 -5.47 3.02
CA PHE A 21 -0.17 -5.49 1.77
C PHE A 21 0.37 -4.51 0.73
N PHE A 22 0.78 -3.31 1.17
CA PHE A 22 1.34 -2.29 0.30
C PHE A 22 2.69 -2.71 -0.28
N GLU A 23 3.58 -3.29 0.53
CA GLU A 23 4.83 -3.89 0.04
C GLU A 23 4.55 -4.98 -1.00
N ALA A 24 3.56 -5.86 -0.76
CA ALA A 24 3.15 -6.87 -1.72
C ALA A 24 2.62 -6.27 -3.03
N CYS A 25 1.92 -5.12 -2.97
CA CYS A 25 1.46 -4.41 -4.16
C CYS A 25 2.61 -3.81 -5.00
N ILE A 26 3.70 -3.39 -4.35
CA ILE A 26 4.89 -2.85 -5.03
C ILE A 26 5.76 -3.97 -5.59
N PHE A 27 6.13 -4.93 -4.74
CA PHE A 27 7.18 -5.91 -5.04
C PHE A 27 6.64 -7.23 -5.60
N GLY A 28 5.36 -7.55 -5.35
CA GLY A 28 4.84 -8.90 -5.56
C GLY A 28 5.65 -9.91 -4.74
N HIS A 29 6.30 -10.85 -5.43
CA HIS A 29 7.14 -11.88 -4.81
C HIS A 29 8.63 -11.52 -4.74
N SER A 30 9.04 -10.38 -5.30
CA SER A 30 10.46 -10.04 -5.48
C SER A 30 10.79 -8.69 -4.87
N LYS A 31 10.98 -8.69 -3.55
CA LYS A 31 11.45 -7.51 -2.79
C LYS A 31 12.96 -7.36 -2.97
N PRO A 32 13.47 -6.23 -3.50
CA PRO A 32 14.90 -6.05 -3.70
C PRO A 32 15.63 -5.70 -2.39
N ARG A 33 16.91 -6.06 -2.29
CA ARG A 33 17.72 -5.81 -1.08
C ARG A 33 17.89 -4.32 -0.76
N HIS A 34 18.10 -3.48 -1.77
CA HIS A 34 18.25 -2.02 -1.62
C HIS A 34 16.99 -1.32 -1.09
N TYR A 35 15.85 -2.02 -1.02
CA TYR A 35 14.65 -1.45 -0.42
C TYR A 35 14.84 -1.12 1.06
N GLU A 36 15.54 -1.99 1.80
CA GLU A 36 15.68 -1.88 3.25
C GLU A 36 16.58 -0.72 3.67
N ASP A 37 17.46 -0.27 2.78
CA ASP A 37 18.43 0.79 3.07
C ASP A 37 17.85 2.20 2.85
N ASP A 38 17.16 2.46 1.72
CA ASP A 38 16.79 3.83 1.33
C ASP A 38 15.29 4.06 1.03
N LEU A 39 14.54 3.01 0.66
CA LEU A 39 13.17 3.15 0.18
C LEU A 39 12.12 2.85 1.24
N ILE A 40 12.48 2.12 2.30
CA ILE A 40 11.54 1.71 3.35
C ILE A 40 10.91 2.89 4.09
N GLU A 41 11.67 3.96 4.33
CA GLU A 41 11.15 5.16 4.99
C GLU A 41 10.13 5.88 4.10
N VAL A 42 10.45 6.06 2.82
CA VAL A 42 9.54 6.66 1.83
C VAL A 42 8.28 5.80 1.66
N ALA A 43 8.44 4.47 1.62
CA ALA A 43 7.31 3.55 1.56
C ALA A 43 6.37 3.72 2.76
N ARG A 44 6.91 3.85 3.97
CA ARG A 44 6.12 4.05 5.20
C ARG A 44 5.38 5.38 5.16
N ASP A 45 6.01 6.44 4.69
CA ASP A 45 5.37 7.75 4.59
C ASP A 45 4.27 7.80 3.54
N ILE A 46 4.47 7.13 2.40
CA ILE A 46 3.40 6.91 1.42
C ILE A 46 2.26 6.12 2.07
N ALA A 47 2.56 5.00 2.74
CA ALA A 47 1.55 4.15 3.36
C ALA A 47 0.67 4.92 4.37
N LYS A 48 1.26 5.79 5.20
CA LYS A 48 0.52 6.67 6.12
C LYS A 48 -0.47 7.58 5.37
N LYS A 49 -0.09 8.11 4.21
CA LYS A 49 -0.97 8.97 3.38
C LYS A 49 -2.14 8.20 2.76
N LEU A 50 -1.99 6.89 2.55
CA LEU A 50 -3.04 6.04 1.98
C LEU A 50 -4.12 5.61 2.99
N LYS A 51 -3.93 5.90 4.29
CA LYS A 51 -4.93 5.73 5.36
C LYS A 51 -5.60 4.34 5.37
N GLY A 52 -4.82 3.28 5.14
CA GLY A 52 -5.33 1.91 5.19
C GLY A 52 -6.19 1.48 3.98
N SER A 53 -6.32 2.30 2.94
CA SER A 53 -7.17 2.00 1.77
C SER A 53 -6.51 0.98 0.82
N PRO A 54 -7.04 -0.27 0.70
CA PRO A 54 -6.44 -1.30 -0.14
C PRO A 54 -6.45 -0.92 -1.63
N LEU A 55 -7.48 -0.21 -2.07
CA LEU A 55 -7.59 0.26 -3.45
C LEU A 55 -6.52 1.30 -3.77
N ALA A 56 -6.25 2.21 -2.83
CA ALA A 56 -5.19 3.20 -2.98
C ALA A 56 -3.81 2.54 -3.00
N ALA A 57 -3.56 1.57 -2.11
CA ALA A 57 -2.32 0.79 -2.08
C ALA A 57 -2.06 0.04 -3.40
N ASN A 58 -3.06 -0.63 -3.95
CA ASN A 58 -2.91 -1.34 -5.23
C ASN A 58 -2.59 -0.36 -6.38
N THR A 59 -3.26 0.79 -6.41
CA THR A 59 -3.06 1.81 -7.45
C THR A 59 -1.66 2.43 -7.36
N VAL A 60 -1.28 2.89 -6.17
CA VAL A 60 0.04 3.53 -5.94
C VAL A 60 1.17 2.51 -6.04
N GLY A 61 1.01 1.32 -5.48
CA GLY A 61 2.01 0.25 -5.56
C GLY A 61 2.37 -0.11 -7.00
N ARG A 62 1.37 -0.17 -7.90
CA ARG A 62 1.60 -0.38 -9.35
C ARG A 62 2.38 0.76 -10.00
N LEU A 63 2.20 2.00 -9.56
CA LEU A 63 2.97 3.14 -10.06
C LEU A 63 4.42 3.06 -9.59
N LEU A 64 4.63 2.86 -8.28
CA LEU A 64 5.96 2.75 -7.68
C LEU A 64 6.77 1.58 -8.24
N LYS A 65 6.10 0.45 -8.55
CA LYS A 65 6.73 -0.73 -9.16
C LYS A 65 7.44 -0.43 -10.49
N LYS A 66 7.06 0.62 -11.22
CA LYS A 66 7.67 0.97 -12.51
C LYS A 66 9.13 1.43 -12.37
N ASN A 67 9.48 2.03 -11.24
CA ASN A 67 10.83 2.49 -10.95
C ASN A 67 11.08 2.49 -9.44
N LEU A 68 11.96 1.59 -9.00
CA LEU A 68 12.33 1.43 -7.59
C LEU A 68 13.53 2.34 -7.26
N SER A 69 13.35 3.65 -7.40
CA SER A 69 14.36 4.64 -7.03
C SER A 69 13.77 5.70 -6.11
N ARG A 70 14.59 6.22 -5.20
CA ARG A 70 14.17 7.23 -4.23
C ARG A 70 13.69 8.51 -4.91
N GLU A 71 14.39 8.92 -5.97
CA GLU A 71 14.05 10.11 -6.77
C GLU A 71 12.68 9.99 -7.45
N TYR A 72 12.24 8.78 -7.77
CA TYR A 72 10.92 8.56 -8.38
C TYR A 72 9.79 8.51 -7.35
N TRP A 73 10.10 8.15 -6.09
CA TRP A 73 9.12 7.94 -5.03
C TRP A 73 8.84 9.20 -4.19
N ILE A 74 9.75 10.17 -4.21
CA ILE A 74 9.60 11.50 -3.60
C ILE A 74 8.80 12.40 -4.54
#